data_AF-A0A085ZI92-F1
#
_entry.id   AF-A0A085ZI92-F1
#
_cell.length_a   1.000
_cell.length_b   1.000
_cell.length_c   1.000
_cell.angle_alpha   90.00
_cell.angle_beta   90.00
_cell.angle_gamma   90.00
#
_symmetry.space_group_name_H-M   'P 1'
#
loop_
_entity.id
_entity.type
_entity.pdbx_description
1 polymer ?
#
loop_
_entity_poly.entity_id
_entity_poly.type
_entity_poly.pdbx_seq_one_letter_code
_entity_poly.pdbx_strand_id
1 'polypeptide(L)'
;MENLINQENLEDIREFIENKIANVPASYILCGALGSLALAGYLNKIGKKDAASAIGKLSIPIVAIGLAKYKDLLKSDGEFSSESFQQNA
;
A
#
# COMPACT_ATOMS: atom_id res chain seq x y z
N MET A 1 20.27 25.70 1.11
CA MET A 1 19.49 24.67 0.41
C MET A 1 18.13 24.66 1.07
N GLU A 2 17.07 25.03 0.36
CA GLU A 2 15.70 24.83 0.87
C GLU A 2 15.46 23.33 1.07
N ASN A 3 14.94 22.95 2.23
CA ASN A 3 14.42 21.61 2.42
C ASN A 3 13.20 21.49 1.50
N LEU A 4 13.28 20.59 0.53
CA LEU A 4 12.14 20.23 -0.33
C LEU A 4 11.15 19.30 0.39
N ILE A 5 11.55 18.77 1.56
CA ILE A 5 10.71 17.95 2.45
C ILE A 5 10.22 18.84 3.58
N ASN A 6 9.13 19.54 3.32
CA ASN A 6 8.36 20.28 4.31
C ASN A 6 7.06 19.50 4.57
N GLN A 7 6.46 19.63 5.76
CA GLN A 7 5.24 18.87 6.10
C GLN A 7 4.10 19.11 5.10
N GLU A 8 3.98 20.34 4.60
CA GLU A 8 3.03 20.73 3.55
C GLU A 8 3.22 19.91 2.25
N ASN A 9 4.45 19.84 1.73
CA ASN A 9 4.76 19.05 0.54
C ASN A 9 4.51 17.54 0.74
N LEU A 10 4.68 17.03 1.96
CA LEU A 10 4.41 15.63 2.28
C LEU A 10 2.91 15.33 2.32
N GLU A 11 2.10 16.27 2.82
CA GLU A 11 0.64 16.19 2.81
C GLU A 11 0.12 16.14 1.36
N ASP A 12 0.63 17.01 0.49
CA ASP A 12 0.26 17.06 -0.93
C ASP A 12 0.63 15.76 -1.67
N ILE A 13 1.83 15.23 -1.42
CA ILE A 13 2.27 13.95 -1.99
C ILE A 13 1.37 12.82 -1.49
N ARG A 14 1.00 12.83 -0.21
CA ARG A 14 0.10 11.84 0.38
C ARG A 14 -1.27 11.91 -0.28
N GLU A 15 -1.89 13.08 -0.36
CA GLU A 15 -3.20 13.26 -0.96
C GLU A 15 -3.19 12.86 -2.45
N PHE A 16 -2.14 13.21 -3.18
CA PHE A 16 -1.95 12.78 -4.56
C PHE A 16 -1.87 11.26 -4.71
N ILE A 17 -1.12 10.59 -3.83
CA ILE A 17 -1.02 9.14 -3.80
C ILE A 17 -2.36 8.51 -3.42
N GLU A 18 -3.01 8.99 -2.35
CA GLU A 18 -4.31 8.52 -1.88
C GLU A 18 -5.38 8.64 -2.96
N ASN A 19 -5.46 9.77 -3.67
CA ASN A 19 -6.38 9.96 -4.79
C ASN A 19 -6.12 8.99 -5.95
N LYS A 20 -4.85 8.69 -6.26
CA LYS A 20 -4.50 7.71 -7.31
C LYS A 20 -4.80 6.27 -6.90
N ILE A 21 -4.59 5.91 -5.63
CA ILE A 21 -4.80 4.54 -5.15
C ILE A 21 -6.22 4.29 -4.63
N ALA A 22 -7.03 5.33 -4.42
CA ALA A 22 -8.41 5.23 -3.92
C ALA A 22 -9.24 4.24 -4.74
N ASN A 23 -9.16 4.38 -6.07
CA ASN A 23 -9.88 3.55 -7.03
C ASN A 23 -9.27 2.15 -7.26
N VAL A 24 -8.12 1.84 -6.64
CA VAL A 24 -7.49 0.54 -6.77
C VAL A 24 -7.89 -0.34 -5.56
N PRO A 25 -8.56 -1.48 -5.79
CA PRO A 25 -8.85 -2.44 -4.72
C PRO A 25 -7.59 -2.85 -3.95
N ALA A 26 -7.69 -2.93 -2.62
CA ALA A 26 -6.56 -3.27 -1.76
C ALA A 26 -5.95 -4.65 -2.10
N SER A 27 -6.78 -5.60 -2.56
CA SER A 27 -6.33 -6.92 -3.02
C SER A 27 -5.36 -6.82 -4.21
N TYR A 28 -5.56 -5.91 -5.15
CA TYR A 28 -4.63 -5.71 -6.27
C TYR A 28 -3.31 -5.09 -5.83
N ILE A 29 -3.33 -4.17 -4.86
CA ILE A 29 -2.11 -3.59 -4.28
C ILE A 29 -1.29 -4.69 -3.58
N LEU A 30 -1.94 -5.53 -2.78
CA LEU A 30 -1.30 -6.67 -2.11
C LEU A 30 -0.76 -7.70 -3.11
N CYS A 31 -1.51 -8.03 -4.17
CA CYS A 31 -1.01 -8.88 -5.26
C CYS A 31 0.21 -8.28 -5.96
N GLY A 32 0.22 -6.97 -6.20
CA GLY A 32 1.37 -6.27 -6.77
C GLY A 32 2.59 -6.32 -5.83
N ALA A 33 2.37 -6.23 -4.52
CA ALA A 33 3.40 -6.37 -3.50
C ALA A 33 4.01 -7.79 -3.51
N LEU A 34 3.18 -8.83 -3.53
CA LEU A 34 3.59 -10.23 -3.61
C LEU A 34 4.34 -10.52 -4.92
N GLY A 35 3.83 -10.02 -6.05
CA GLY A 35 4.49 -10.15 -7.35
C GLY A 35 5.86 -9.47 -7.39
N SER A 36 5.99 -8.29 -6.77
CA SER A 36 7.28 -7.58 -6.64
C SER A 36 8.27 -8.36 -5.77
N LEU A 37 7.81 -8.92 -4.66
CA LEU A 37 8.64 -9.75 -3.78
C LEU A 37 9.12 -11.03 -4.50
N ALA A 38 8.22 -11.69 -5.22
CA ALA A 38 8.53 -12.87 -6.03
C ALA A 38 9.52 -12.55 -7.15
N LEU A 39 9.33 -11.41 -7.83
CA LEU A 39 10.23 -10.93 -8.88
C LEU A 39 11.62 -10.60 -8.32
N ALA A 40 11.70 -9.95 -7.16
CA ALA A 40 12.97 -9.69 -6.48
C ALA A 40 13.70 -11.00 -6.14
N GLY A 41 12.98 -12.01 -5.65
CA GLY A 41 13.52 -13.34 -5.40
C GLY A 41 14.06 -14.02 -6.67
N TYR A 42 13.32 -13.92 -7.78
CA TYR A 42 13.77 -14.45 -9.07
C TYR A 42 15.02 -13.72 -9.60
N LEU A 43 15.03 -12.39 -9.54
CA LEU A 43 16.17 -11.57 -9.95
C LEU A 43 17.43 -11.90 -9.13
N ASN A 44 17.27 -12.14 -7.82
CA ASN A 44 18.36 -12.56 -6.96
C ASN A 44 18.90 -13.94 -7.38
N LYS A 45 18.00 -14.87 -7.75
CA LYS A 45 18.36 -16.22 -8.20
C LYS A 45 19.14 -16.24 -9.52
N ILE A 46 18.84 -15.33 -10.45
CA ILE A 46 19.57 -15.20 -11.74
C ILE A 46 20.82 -14.31 -11.64
N GLY A 47 21.22 -13.89 -10.44
CA GLY A 47 22.43 -13.09 -10.21
C GLY A 47 22.27 -11.58 -10.39
N LYS A 48 21.06 -11.09 -10.69
CA LYS A 48 20.76 -9.64 -10.82
C LYS A 48 20.51 -8.99 -9.46
N LYS A 49 21.54 -8.95 -8.61
CA LYS A 49 21.46 -8.48 -7.22
C LYS A 49 21.02 -7.02 -7.08
N ASP A 50 21.45 -6.13 -7.97
CA ASP A 50 21.08 -4.70 -7.91
C ASP A 50 19.60 -4.46 -8.21
N ALA A 51 19.08 -5.13 -9.25
CA ALA A 51 17.66 -5.06 -9.59
C ALA A 51 16.79 -5.74 -8.52
N ALA A 52 17.25 -6.87 -7.96
CA ALA A 52 16.59 -7.53 -6.84
C ALA A 52 16.50 -6.62 -5.61
N SER A 53 17.57 -5.90 -5.29
CA SER A 53 17.62 -4.94 -4.18
C SER A 53 16.68 -3.77 -4.40
N ALA A 54 16.66 -3.18 -5.60
CA ALA A 54 15.76 -2.08 -5.94
C ALA A 54 14.29 -2.49 -5.84
N ILE A 55 13.91 -3.63 -6.43
CA ILE A 55 12.51 -4.11 -6.40
C ILE A 55 12.12 -4.59 -4.99
N GLY A 56 13.01 -5.26 -4.27
CA GLY A 56 12.76 -5.65 -2.89
C GLY A 56 12.52 -4.44 -1.98
N LYS A 57 13.31 -3.37 -2.11
CA LYS A 57 13.10 -2.11 -1.37
C LYS A 57 11.75 -1.45 -1.71
N LEU A 58 11.32 -1.52 -2.96
CA LEU A 58 10.01 -1.02 -3.40
C LEU A 58 8.84 -1.87 -2.89
N SER A 59 9.03 -3.17 -2.69
CA SER A 59 7.95 -4.03 -2.17
C SER A 59 7.53 -3.66 -0.74
N ILE A 60 8.44 -3.16 0.10
CA ILE A 60 8.14 -2.79 1.49
C ILE A 60 7.07 -1.69 1.60
N PRO A 61 7.21 -0.51 0.95
CA PRO A 61 6.19 0.52 1.00
C PRO A 61 4.89 0.09 0.31
N ILE A 62 4.95 -0.73 -0.76
CA ILE A 62 3.74 -1.26 -1.42
C ILE A 62 2.96 -2.17 -0.48
N VAL A 63 3.65 -3.06 0.26
CA VAL A 63 3.04 -3.90 1.31
C VAL A 63 2.43 -3.04 2.40
N ALA A 64 3.13 -2.00 2.88
CA ALA A 64 2.63 -1.12 3.93
C ALA A 64 1.33 -0.40 3.51
N ILE A 65 1.28 0.16 2.30
CA ILE A 65 0.09 0.82 1.75
C ILE A 65 -1.06 -0.20 1.56
N GLY A 66 -0.76 -1.39 1.02
CA GLY A 66 -1.74 -2.45 0.83
C GLY A 66 -2.37 -2.90 2.14
N LEU A 67 -1.56 -3.10 3.19
CA LEU A 67 -2.03 -3.49 4.52
C LEU A 67 -2.84 -2.38 5.21
N ALA A 68 -2.43 -1.12 5.09
CA ALA A 68 -3.18 0.01 5.65
C ALA A 68 -4.57 0.09 5.03
N LYS A 69 -4.67 0.08 3.69
CA LYS A 69 -5.94 0.12 2.97
C LYS A 69 -6.81 -1.12 3.26
N TYR A 70 -6.20 -2.31 3.39
CA TYR A 70 -6.93 -3.53 3.73
C TYR A 70 -7.50 -3.50 5.15
N LYS A 71 -6.75 -2.93 6.11
CA LYS A 71 -7.21 -2.76 7.49
C LYS A 71 -8.35 -1.74 7.58
N ASP A 72 -8.29 -0.66 6.80
CA ASP A 72 -9.36 0.34 6.74
C ASP A 72 -10.64 -0.25 6.12
N LEU A 73 -10.52 -1.07 5.07
CA LEU A 73 -11.65 -1.82 4.52
C LEU A 73 -12.28 -2.77 5.57
N LEU A 74 -11.46 -3.54 6.27
CA LEU A 74 -11.96 -4.44 7.33
C LEU A 74 -12.62 -3.69 8.49
N LYS A 75 -12.11 -2.50 8.85
CA LYS A 75 -12.73 -1.64 9.86
C LYS A 75 -14.07 -1.08 9.37
N SER A 76 -14.12 -0.59 8.12
CA SER A 76 -15.34 -0.07 7.51
C SER A 76 -16.43 -1.15 7.41
N ASP A 77 -16.07 -2.39 7.06
CA ASP A 77 -17.00 -3.52 7.03
C ASP A 77 -17.47 -3.95 8.43
N GLY A 78 -16.57 -3.83 9.43
CA GLY A 78 -16.89 -4.09 10.84
C GLY A 78 -17.82 -3.04 11.47
N GLU A 79 -17.63 -1.76 11.16
CA GLU A 79 -18.51 -0.67 11.59
C GLU A 79 -19.89 -0.75 10.90
N PHE A 80 -19.93 -1.03 9.59
CA PHE A 80 -21.18 -1.26 8.85
C PHE A 80 -21.99 -2.45 9.40
N SER A 81 -21.31 -3.51 9.84
CA SER A 81 -21.95 -4.66 10.49
C SER A 81 -22.42 -4.37 11.92
N SER A 82 -21.87 -3.35 12.58
CA SER A 82 -22.27 -2.97 13.95
C SER A 82 -23.45 -2.00 14.00
N GLU A 83 -23.58 -1.10 13.02
CA GLU A 83 -24.72 -0.18 12.93
C GLU A 83 -26.01 -0.88 12.48
N SER A 84 -25.91 -1.91 11.63
CA SER A 84 -27.06 -2.68 11.15
C SER A 84 -27.72 -3.56 12.23
N PHE A 85 -27.03 -3.84 13.34
CA PHE A 85 -27.61 -4.51 14.51
C PHE A 85 -28.30 -3.56 15.51
N GLN A 86 -28.04 -2.24 15.46
CA GLN A 86 -28.71 -1.28 16.36
C GLN A 86 -30.02 -0.71 15.81
N GLN A 87 -30.31 -0.87 14.51
CA GLN A 87 -31.57 -0.40 13.91
C GLN A 87 -32.73 -1.41 13.99
N ASN A 88 -32.50 -2.61 14.50
CA ASN A 88 -33.51 -3.67 14.65
C ASN A 88 -33.68 -4.16 16.12
N ALA A 89 -33.28 -3.37 17.11
CA ALA A 89 -33.49 -3.64 18.53
C ALA A 89 -34.48 -2.65 19.16
#